data_AF-E2AJP1-F1
#
_entry.id   AF-E2AJP1-F1
#
_cell.length_a   1.000
_cell.length_b   1.000
_cell.length_c   1.000
_cell.angle_alpha   90.00
_cell.angle_beta   90.00
_cell.angle_gamma   90.00
#
_symmetry.space_group_name_H-M   'P 1'
#
loop_
_entity.id
_entity.type
_entity.pdbx_description
1 polymer ?
#
loop_
_entity_poly.entity_id
_entity_poly.type
_entity_poly.pdbx_seq_one_letter_code
_entity_poly.pdbx_strand_id
1 'polypeptide(L)'
;YPPVSFPVGRGTPMIGPLVKWDHSATWEVASFKQTSSQSGECVVQVDLSKETDAYLAGHQIDGRVLFPATGYLMLVWKTLAKLRSTDFELLPVVFENVRFQRATIMPKEGTVKFSINIFEGTGDFEI
;
A
#
# COMPACT_ATOMS: atom_id res chain seq x y z
N TYR A 1 -11.41 -58.53 -0.93
CA TYR A 1 -12.06 -58.02 -2.15
C TYR A 1 -11.27 -58.51 -3.37
N PRO A 2 -11.92 -58.85 -4.49
CA PRO A 2 -11.22 -59.11 -5.75
C PRO A 2 -10.44 -57.87 -6.22
N PRO A 3 -9.34 -58.06 -6.99
CA PRO A 3 -8.51 -56.95 -7.47
C PRO A 3 -9.26 -56.04 -8.45
N VAL A 4 -9.02 -54.73 -8.33
CA VAL A 4 -9.62 -53.70 -9.22
C VAL A 4 -8.84 -53.66 -10.53
N SER A 5 -9.58 -53.60 -11.65
CA SER A 5 -8.99 -53.45 -12.99
C SER A 5 -8.87 -51.97 -13.36
N PHE A 6 -7.70 -51.56 -13.83
CA PHE A 6 -7.42 -50.22 -14.33
C PHE A 6 -7.15 -50.27 -15.84
N PRO A 7 -7.44 -49.20 -16.61
CA PRO A 7 -7.97 -47.90 -16.17
C PRO A 7 -9.44 -47.95 -15.76
N VAL A 8 -9.87 -46.98 -14.97
CA VAL A 8 -11.29 -46.87 -14.58
C VAL A 8 -12.17 -46.58 -15.80
N GLY A 9 -13.42 -47.01 -15.74
CA GLY A 9 -14.38 -46.82 -16.83
C GLY A 9 -14.70 -45.34 -17.09
N ARG A 10 -15.12 -45.04 -18.33
CA ARG A 10 -15.64 -43.73 -18.69
C ARG A 10 -16.86 -43.39 -17.83
N GLY A 11 -16.88 -42.19 -17.25
CA GLY A 11 -17.96 -41.75 -16.35
C GLY A 11 -17.71 -42.02 -14.87
N THR A 12 -16.54 -42.55 -14.50
CA THR A 12 -16.12 -42.61 -13.09
C THR A 12 -16.11 -41.20 -12.49
N PRO A 13 -16.78 -40.96 -11.34
CA PRO A 13 -16.88 -39.63 -10.73
C PRO A 13 -15.53 -38.98 -10.45
N MET A 14 -15.45 -37.65 -10.60
CA MET A 14 -14.23 -36.89 -10.29
C MET A 14 -14.01 -36.81 -8.78
N ILE A 15 -12.76 -36.97 -8.35
CA ILE A 15 -12.36 -36.78 -6.94
C ILE A 15 -12.14 -35.29 -6.62
N GLY A 16 -11.76 -34.47 -7.60
CA GLY A 16 -11.43 -33.05 -7.40
C GLY A 16 -12.47 -32.25 -6.57
N PRO A 17 -13.77 -32.32 -6.88
CA PRO A 17 -14.80 -31.58 -6.13
C PRO A 17 -14.98 -32.05 -4.67
N LEU A 18 -14.49 -33.23 -4.32
CA LEU A 18 -14.57 -33.78 -2.96
C LEU A 18 -13.45 -33.26 -2.07
N VAL A 19 -12.36 -32.75 -2.66
CA VAL A 19 -11.23 -32.19 -1.93
C VAL A 19 -11.52 -30.72 -1.63
N LYS A 20 -11.67 -30.39 -0.34
CA LYS A 20 -11.85 -29.03 0.15
C LYS A 20 -10.63 -28.61 0.96
N TRP A 21 -10.25 -27.36 0.83
CA TRP A 21 -9.20 -26.72 1.62
C TRP A 21 -9.81 -25.77 2.63
N ASP A 22 -9.05 -25.43 3.67
CA ASP A 22 -9.45 -24.33 4.55
C ASP A 22 -9.19 -23.00 3.84
N HIS A 23 -10.29 -22.35 3.43
CA HIS A 23 -10.28 -21.03 2.79
C HIS A 23 -10.53 -19.90 3.80
N SER A 24 -10.30 -20.13 5.09
CA SER A 24 -10.46 -19.11 6.15
C SER A 24 -9.52 -17.91 5.98
N ALA A 25 -8.31 -18.13 5.44
CA ALA A 25 -7.36 -17.07 5.14
C ALA A 25 -7.72 -16.36 3.82
N THR A 26 -7.80 -15.03 3.88
CA THR A 26 -8.00 -14.18 2.70
C THR A 26 -6.69 -13.55 2.26
N TRP A 27 -6.57 -13.31 0.96
CA TRP A 27 -5.40 -12.71 0.35
C TRP A 27 -5.82 -11.46 -0.41
N GLU A 28 -4.99 -10.42 -0.40
CA GLU A 28 -5.23 -9.25 -1.24
C GLU A 28 -5.13 -9.63 -2.72
N VAL A 29 -6.21 -9.38 -3.47
CA VAL A 29 -6.25 -9.58 -4.92
C VAL A 29 -6.31 -8.21 -5.59
N ALA A 30 -5.57 -8.03 -6.68
CA ALA A 30 -5.53 -6.77 -7.41
C ALA A 30 -6.94 -6.32 -7.82
N SER A 31 -7.34 -5.11 -7.39
CA SER A 31 -8.60 -4.50 -7.79
C SER A 31 -8.34 -3.49 -8.90
N PHE A 32 -8.68 -3.85 -10.14
CA PHE A 32 -8.51 -2.98 -11.31
C PHE A 32 -9.68 -2.00 -11.50
N LYS A 33 -10.13 -1.34 -10.43
CA LYS A 33 -11.01 -0.18 -10.56
C LYS A 33 -10.21 0.95 -11.19
N GLN A 34 -10.26 1.03 -12.52
CA GLN A 34 -9.66 2.10 -13.31
C GLN A 34 -10.04 3.47 -12.73
N THR A 35 -9.06 4.19 -12.24
CA THR A 35 -9.06 5.65 -12.32
C THR A 35 -7.84 6.00 -13.14
N SER A 36 -8.10 6.64 -14.27
CA SER A 36 -7.12 7.17 -15.21
C SER A 36 -5.99 7.88 -14.48
N SER A 37 -4.82 7.27 -14.49
CA SER A 37 -3.55 7.78 -13.98
C SER A 37 -3.05 8.95 -14.83
N GLN A 38 -3.69 10.12 -14.68
CA GLN A 38 -3.22 11.41 -15.16
C GLN A 38 -3.40 12.54 -14.11
N SER A 39 -3.93 12.25 -12.92
CA SER A 39 -3.92 13.24 -11.84
C SER A 39 -2.59 13.14 -11.09
N GLY A 40 -2.01 14.28 -10.71
CA GLY A 40 -0.89 14.37 -9.75
C GLY A 40 -1.28 13.93 -8.33
N GLU A 41 -2.39 13.21 -8.18
CA GLU A 41 -2.95 12.73 -6.92
C GLU A 41 -2.47 11.30 -6.64
N CYS A 42 -1.90 11.07 -5.46
CA CYS A 42 -1.52 9.76 -4.98
C CYS A 42 -2.01 9.56 -3.54
N VAL A 43 -2.75 8.47 -3.30
CA VAL A 43 -3.14 8.06 -1.94
C VAL A 43 -2.15 7.03 -1.43
N VAL A 44 -1.50 7.33 -0.31
CA VAL A 44 -0.59 6.41 0.39
C VAL A 44 -1.24 5.98 1.70
N GLN A 45 -1.21 4.67 1.96
CA GLN A 45 -1.77 4.06 3.16
C GLN A 45 -0.63 3.61 4.07
N VAL A 46 -0.65 4.05 5.31
CA VAL A 46 0.38 3.76 6.31
C VAL A 46 -0.27 3.07 7.50
N ASP A 47 0.31 1.95 7.93
CA ASP A 47 -0.26 1.12 8.99
C ASP A 47 0.83 0.57 9.91
N LEU A 48 0.81 0.96 11.19
CA LEU A 48 1.85 0.56 12.15
C LEU A 48 1.90 -0.96 12.42
N SER A 49 0.84 -1.71 12.06
CA SER A 49 0.83 -3.16 12.18
C SER A 49 1.62 -3.86 11.06
N LYS A 50 1.89 -3.17 9.95
CA LYS A 50 2.68 -3.70 8.84
C LYS A 50 4.17 -3.54 9.11
N GLU A 51 4.94 -4.60 8.86
CA GLU A 51 6.39 -4.62 9.05
C GLU A 51 7.11 -3.46 8.34
N THR A 52 6.61 -3.07 7.15
CA THR A 52 7.16 -1.97 6.35
C THR A 52 7.07 -0.60 7.01
N ASP A 53 6.07 -0.40 7.89
CA ASP A 53 5.75 0.90 8.50
C ASP A 53 5.97 0.90 10.02
N ALA A 54 6.24 -0.27 10.62
CA ALA A 54 6.40 -0.46 12.06
C ALA A 54 7.47 0.45 12.68
N TYR A 55 8.49 0.84 11.91
CA TYR A 55 9.54 1.76 12.36
C TYR A 55 9.00 3.13 12.77
N LEU A 56 7.84 3.57 12.24
CA LEU A 56 7.20 4.84 12.58
C LEU A 56 6.75 4.87 14.05
N ALA A 57 6.51 3.71 14.67
CA ALA A 57 6.18 3.62 16.09
C ALA A 57 7.29 4.17 17.00
N GLY A 58 8.54 4.23 16.51
CA GLY A 58 9.66 4.83 17.23
C GLY A 58 9.60 6.35 17.34
N HIS A 59 8.83 7.05 16.49
CA HIS A 59 8.67 8.50 16.53
C HIS A 59 7.57 8.91 17.53
N GLN A 60 7.86 8.70 18.81
CA GLN A 60 6.95 8.98 19.92
C GLN A 60 7.28 10.33 20.58
N ILE A 61 6.28 11.21 20.66
CA ILE A 61 6.39 12.53 21.29
C ILE A 61 5.20 12.66 22.25
N ASP A 62 5.48 13.00 23.51
CA ASP A 62 4.47 13.12 24.58
C ASP A 62 3.55 11.89 24.70
N GLY A 63 4.13 10.70 24.54
CA GLY A 63 3.41 9.42 24.61
C GLY A 63 2.58 9.06 23.38
N ARG A 64 2.52 9.93 22.36
CA ARG A 64 1.79 9.70 21.12
C ARG A 64 2.75 9.41 19.97
N VAL A 65 2.42 8.44 19.12
CA VAL A 65 3.15 8.22 17.88
C VAL A 65 2.69 9.29 16.89
N LEU A 66 3.61 10.17 16.50
CA LEU A 66 3.33 11.20 15.49
C LEU A 66 3.97 10.78 14.18
N PHE A 67 3.28 10.97 13.08
CA PHE A 67 3.91 10.83 11.78
C PHE A 67 4.99 11.92 11.64
N PRO A 68 6.25 11.56 11.32
CA PRO A 68 7.33 12.52 11.28
C PRO A 68 7.11 13.61 10.23
N ALA A 69 7.55 14.84 10.51
CA ALA A 69 7.51 15.92 9.54
C ALA A 69 8.30 15.59 8.27
N THR A 70 9.44 14.91 8.43
CA THR A 70 10.26 14.38 7.33
C THR A 70 9.56 13.28 6.54
N GLY A 71 8.62 12.55 7.16
CA GLY A 71 7.79 11.56 6.49
C GLY A 71 6.92 12.19 5.40
N TYR A 72 6.36 13.39 5.65
CA TYR A 72 5.58 14.11 4.64
C TYR A 72 6.43 14.45 3.40
N LEU A 73 7.66 14.92 3.61
CA LEU A 73 8.59 15.22 2.53
C LEU A 73 8.91 13.96 1.72
N MET A 74 9.14 12.83 2.39
CA MET A 74 9.36 11.55 1.73
C MET A 74 8.15 11.10 0.89
N LEU A 75 6.92 11.29 1.38
CA LEU A 75 5.71 10.96 0.64
C LEU A 75 5.58 11.80 -0.64
N VAL A 76 5.86 13.11 -0.55
CA VAL A 76 5.83 14.02 -1.70
C VAL A 76 6.91 13.66 -2.70
N TRP A 77 8.14 13.41 -2.23
CA TRP A 77 9.26 13.04 -3.11
C TRP A 77 8.98 11.75 -3.88
N LYS A 78 8.50 10.70 -3.20
CA LYS A 78 8.11 9.44 -3.85
C LYS A 78 6.96 9.62 -4.83
N THR A 79 5.99 10.48 -4.51
CA THR A 79 4.88 10.81 -5.41
C THR A 79 5.39 11.53 -6.67
N LEU A 80 6.30 12.50 -6.52
CA LEU A 80 6.91 13.19 -7.65
C LEU A 80 7.72 12.24 -8.53
N ALA A 81 8.51 11.35 -7.93
CA ALA A 81 9.28 10.34 -8.66
C ALA A 81 8.36 9.39 -9.46
N LYS A 82 7.26 8.95 -8.85
CA LYS A 82 6.24 8.15 -9.51
C LYS A 82 5.60 8.89 -10.70
N LEU A 83 5.28 10.18 -10.54
CA LEU A 83 4.75 11.02 -11.61
C LEU A 83 5.74 11.18 -12.77
N ARG A 84 7.04 11.27 -12.46
CA ARG A 84 8.14 11.32 -13.44
C ARG A 84 8.58 9.94 -13.95
N SER A 85 7.91 8.86 -13.55
CA SER A 85 8.26 7.48 -13.94
C SER A 85 9.74 7.14 -13.68
N THR A 86 10.27 7.57 -12.53
CA THR A 86 11.68 7.40 -12.13
C THR A 86 11.73 6.94 -10.67
N ASP A 87 12.84 6.30 -10.29
CA ASP A 87 13.09 5.97 -8.88
C ASP A 87 13.41 7.25 -8.09
N PHE A 88 12.87 7.38 -6.88
CA PHE A 88 13.13 8.53 -6.03
C PHE A 88 14.62 8.64 -5.67
N GLU A 89 15.36 7.54 -5.59
CA GLU A 89 16.81 7.55 -5.33
C GLU A 89 17.62 8.23 -6.45
N LEU A 90 17.08 8.26 -7.67
CA LEU A 90 17.70 8.88 -8.85
C LEU A 90 17.16 10.29 -9.13
N LEU A 91 16.22 10.77 -8.30
CA LEU A 91 15.57 12.06 -8.49
C LEU A 91 15.99 13.04 -7.39
N PRO A 92 16.99 13.90 -7.61
CA PRO A 92 17.28 14.98 -6.66
C PRO A 92 16.10 15.97 -6.62
N VAL A 93 15.74 16.42 -5.42
CA VAL A 93 14.63 17.35 -5.19
C VAL A 93 15.05 18.55 -4.36
N VAL A 94 14.39 19.68 -4.59
CA VAL A 94 14.48 20.88 -3.76
C VAL A 94 13.08 21.17 -3.23
N PHE A 95 12.96 21.29 -1.92
CA PHE A 95 11.73 21.69 -1.26
C PHE A 95 11.82 23.18 -0.88
N GLU A 96 10.83 23.96 -1.31
CA GLU A 96 10.76 25.39 -1.01
C GLU A 96 9.45 25.71 -0.30
N ASN A 97 9.49 26.69 0.61
CA ASN A 97 8.29 27.23 1.28
C ASN A 97 7.39 26.19 1.98
N VAL A 98 7.94 25.07 2.44
CA VAL A 98 7.17 24.01 3.10
C VAL A 98 6.64 24.47 4.46
N ARG A 99 5.36 24.22 4.70
CA ARG A 99 4.69 24.54 5.97
C ARG A 99 3.92 23.34 6.48
N PHE A 100 4.25 22.89 7.69
CA PHE A 100 3.52 21.82 8.38
C PHE A 100 2.37 22.44 9.18
N GLN A 101 1.13 22.22 8.75
CA GLN A 101 -0.04 22.79 9.42
C GLN A 101 -0.42 22.05 10.70
N ARG A 102 -0.24 20.72 10.71
CA ARG A 102 -0.51 19.85 11.86
C ARG A 102 0.34 18.59 11.78
N ALA A 103 0.62 18.00 12.93
CA ALA A 103 1.14 16.64 13.01
C ALA A 103 -0.02 15.64 12.90
N THR A 104 0.23 14.48 12.29
CA THR A 104 -0.72 13.36 12.26
C THR A 104 -0.42 12.39 13.40
N ILE A 105 -1.40 12.14 14.27
CA ILE A 105 -1.28 11.09 15.28
C ILE A 105 -1.55 9.74 14.61
N MET A 106 -0.61 8.81 14.72
CA MET A 106 -0.75 7.46 14.20
C MET A 106 -1.44 6.58 15.25
N PRO A 107 -2.56 5.90 14.90
CA PRO A 107 -3.20 4.95 15.79
C PRO A 107 -2.34 3.68 15.90
N LYS A 108 -2.45 2.96 17.03
CA LYS A 108 -1.75 1.68 17.22
C LYS A 108 -2.26 0.59 16.29
N GLU A 109 -3.54 0.67 15.94
CA GLU A 109 -4.23 -0.27 15.06
C GLU A 109 -4.97 0.50 13.97
N GLY A 110 -4.95 -0.05 12.76
CA GLY A 110 -5.62 0.53 11.61
C GLY A 110 -4.73 1.42 10.75
N THR A 111 -5.28 1.78 9.60
CA THR A 111 -4.53 2.41 8.52
C THR A 111 -4.86 3.90 8.42
N VAL A 112 -3.83 4.75 8.34
CA VAL A 112 -3.95 6.17 8.03
C VAL A 112 -3.72 6.38 6.55
N LYS A 113 -4.57 7.17 5.89
CA LYS A 113 -4.44 7.50 4.48
C LYS A 113 -3.98 8.95 4.31
N PHE A 114 -2.92 9.14 3.54
CA PHE A 114 -2.43 10.44 3.11
C PHE A 114 -2.74 10.62 1.63
N SER A 115 -3.39 11.73 1.27
CA SER A 115 -3.68 12.08 -0.11
C SER A 115 -2.73 13.18 -0.53
N ILE A 116 -1.74 12.83 -1.34
CA ILE A 116 -0.75 13.77 -1.86
C ILE A 116 -1.23 14.27 -3.20
N ASN A 117 -1.18 15.58 -3.42
CA ASN A 117 -1.48 16.20 -4.71
C ASN A 117 -0.32 17.10 -5.14
N ILE A 118 0.11 16.98 -6.40
CA ILE A 118 1.20 17.77 -6.99
C ILE A 118 0.70 18.45 -8.26
N PHE A 119 0.83 19.78 -8.31
CA PHE A 119 0.45 20.60 -9.44
C PHE A 119 1.65 20.77 -10.40
N GLU A 120 1.71 20.01 -11.49
CA GLU A 120 2.87 20.03 -12.42
C GLU A 120 3.16 21.40 -13.04
N GLY A 121 2.14 22.25 -13.18
CA GLY A 121 2.28 23.58 -13.77
C GLY A 121 3.02 24.58 -12.88
N THR A 122 2.87 24.49 -11.55
CA THR A 122 3.48 25.42 -10.58
C THR A 122 4.58 24.78 -9.75
N GLY A 123 4.54 23.46 -9.57
CA GLY A 123 5.38 22.73 -8.62
C GLY A 123 4.84 22.72 -7.19
N ASP A 124 3.70 23.36 -6.95
CA ASP A 124 3.05 23.34 -5.63
C ASP A 124 2.54 21.95 -5.29
N PHE A 125 2.48 21.64 -3.99
CA PHE A 125 1.97 20.36 -3.51
C PHE A 125 1.24 20.52 -2.17
N GLU A 126 0.35 19.57 -1.90
CA GLU A 126 -0.41 19.45 -0.65
C GLU A 126 -0.56 17.99 -0.21
N ILE A 127 -0.78 17.80 1.10
CA ILE A 127 -0.99 16.49 1.77
C ILE A 127 -2.11 16.61 2.79
#